data_AF-A0A1E3XFK1-F1
#
_entry.id   AF-A0A1E3XFK1-F1
#
_cell.length_a   1.000
_cell.length_b   1.000
_cell.length_c   1.000
_cell.angle_alpha   90.00
_cell.angle_beta   90.00
_cell.angle_gamma   90.00
#
_symmetry.space_group_name_H-M   'P 1'
#
loop_
_entity.id
_entity.type
_entity.pdbx_description
1 polymer ?
#
loop_
_entity_poly.entity_id
_entity_poly.type
_entity_poly.pdbx_seq_one_letter_code
_entity_poly.pdbx_strand_id
1 'polypeptide(L)'
;MRLVKVSLYRLLNLNNLQVRKNKHYLKGKKVDVIVKAAKDFFNEKLSPLISTKALREINSLKDKCYMIVFLSGTLNPFVECFKDYCKADLGIGTYLESENGVFTGEIKGTYAYNKGKADIVKKLAKEYNIDLNNSYAYANQYIDVKFMRLTGFPIAVNASPMLRLYAKKKHWCIKEF
;
A
#
# COMPACT_ATOMS: atom_id res chain seq x y z
N MET A 1 4.73 11.53 15.39
CA MET A 1 4.05 10.31 14.95
C MET A 1 4.71 9.85 13.66
N ARG A 2 5.12 8.58 13.51
CA ARG A 2 5.95 8.17 12.36
C ARG A 2 5.39 6.96 11.63
N LEU A 3 5.69 6.79 10.33
CA LEU A 3 4.94 5.91 9.41
C LEU A 3 5.59 4.55 9.14
N VAL A 4 4.78 3.51 8.90
CA VAL A 4 5.21 2.18 8.46
C VAL A 4 4.21 1.65 7.44
N LYS A 5 4.73 1.07 6.36
CA LYS A 5 3.94 0.46 5.28
C LYS A 5 4.50 -0.92 5.01
N VAL A 6 3.66 -1.92 4.73
CA VAL A 6 4.10 -3.19 4.12
C VAL A 6 3.46 -3.27 2.73
N SER A 7 4.28 -3.52 1.71
CA SER A 7 3.79 -3.65 0.33
C SER A 7 3.30 -5.08 0.10
N LEU A 8 2.02 -5.20 -0.25
CA LEU A 8 1.29 -6.46 -0.39
C LEU A 8 1.79 -7.41 -1.48
N TYR A 9 2.58 -6.89 -2.41
CA TYR A 9 2.85 -7.53 -3.69
C TYR A 9 3.76 -8.78 -3.62
N ARG A 10 4.11 -9.24 -2.42
CA ARG A 10 4.92 -10.44 -2.22
C ARG A 10 4.37 -11.43 -1.19
N LEU A 11 3.09 -11.31 -0.85
CA LEU A 11 2.35 -12.37 -0.14
C LEU A 11 1.55 -13.26 -1.12
N LEU A 12 1.48 -12.88 -2.40
CA LEU A 12 0.91 -13.69 -3.47
C LEU A 12 1.81 -13.68 -4.70
N ASN A 13 2.04 -14.86 -5.27
CA ASN A 13 2.74 -15.04 -6.53
C ASN A 13 1.78 -14.71 -7.70
N LEU A 14 1.72 -13.44 -8.11
CA LEU A 14 0.82 -12.93 -9.14
C LEU A 14 1.54 -12.67 -10.48
N ASN A 15 2.40 -13.60 -10.92
CA ASN A 15 3.23 -13.44 -12.11
C ASN A 15 2.43 -13.13 -13.41
N ASN A 16 1.11 -13.38 -13.44
CA ASN A 16 0.26 -13.17 -14.61
C ASN A 16 -0.89 -12.16 -14.44
N LEU A 17 -1.00 -11.45 -13.31
CA LEU A 17 -2.01 -10.40 -13.15
C LEU A 17 -1.42 -9.03 -13.49
N GLN A 18 -1.51 -8.65 -14.77
CA GLN A 18 -1.41 -7.24 -15.14
C GLN A 18 -2.60 -6.49 -14.52
N VAL A 19 -2.35 -5.82 -13.39
CA VAL A 19 -3.30 -4.83 -12.86
C VAL A 19 -3.33 -3.66 -13.85
N ARG A 20 -4.32 -3.65 -14.74
CA ARG A 20 -4.49 -2.59 -15.75
C ARG A 20 -4.58 -1.23 -15.06
N LYS A 21 -3.76 -0.26 -15.52
CA LYS A 21 -3.47 1.03 -14.87
C LYS A 21 -4.72 1.80 -14.41
N ASN A 22 -5.87 1.65 -15.08
CA ASN A 22 -7.06 2.44 -14.76
C ASN A 22 -8.21 1.63 -14.15
N LYS A 23 -8.02 0.33 -13.86
CA LYS A 23 -9.07 -0.57 -13.33
C LYS A 23 -10.42 -0.55 -14.08
N HIS A 24 -10.43 -0.07 -15.32
CA HIS A 24 -11.62 0.12 -16.15
C HIS A 24 -12.42 -1.18 -16.38
N TYR A 25 -11.79 -2.35 -16.18
CA TYR A 25 -12.46 -3.66 -16.20
C TYR A 25 -13.55 -3.82 -15.11
N LEU A 26 -13.61 -2.91 -14.13
CA LEU A 26 -14.67 -2.86 -13.12
C LEU A 26 -15.87 -1.98 -13.53
N LYS A 27 -15.82 -1.28 -14.67
CA LYS A 27 -16.94 -0.48 -15.18
C LYS A 27 -18.22 -1.30 -15.26
N GLY A 28 -19.33 -0.75 -14.78
CA GLY A 28 -20.64 -1.41 -14.78
C GLY A 28 -20.81 -2.49 -13.72
N LYS A 29 -19.81 -2.78 -12.89
CA LYS A 29 -19.93 -3.73 -11.78
C LYS A 29 -20.52 -3.03 -10.55
N LYS A 30 -21.41 -3.73 -9.83
CA LYS A 30 -21.95 -3.25 -8.56
C LYS A 30 -20.86 -3.19 -7.49
N VAL A 31 -20.83 -2.10 -6.74
CA VAL A 31 -19.79 -1.81 -5.74
C VAL A 31 -19.82 -2.84 -4.61
N ASP A 32 -21.01 -3.15 -4.09
CA ASP A 32 -21.24 -4.10 -3.01
C ASP A 32 -20.73 -5.52 -3.33
N VAL A 33 -20.97 -5.99 -4.55
CA VAL A 33 -20.50 -7.30 -5.05
C VAL A 33 -18.97 -7.34 -5.05
N ILE A 34 -18.31 -6.30 -5.55
CA ILE A 34 -16.84 -6.24 -5.60
C ILE A 34 -16.24 -6.11 -4.20
N VAL A 35 -16.85 -5.31 -3.31
CA VAL A 35 -16.42 -5.18 -1.92
C VAL A 35 -16.55 -6.51 -1.19
N LYS A 36 -17.68 -7.21 -1.35
CA LYS A 36 -17.89 -8.53 -0.76
C LYS A 36 -16.87 -9.54 -1.28
N ALA A 37 -16.69 -9.63 -2.60
CA ALA A 37 -15.72 -10.53 -3.20
C ALA A 37 -14.28 -10.26 -2.73
N ALA A 38 -13.91 -8.98 -2.54
CA ALA A 38 -12.61 -8.61 -2.01
C ALA A 38 -12.42 -9.09 -0.55
N LYS A 39 -13.44 -8.94 0.30
CA LYS A 39 -13.43 -9.41 1.69
C LYS A 39 -13.34 -10.94 1.77
N ASP A 40 -14.18 -11.64 1.00
CA ASP A 40 -14.21 -13.11 0.97
C ASP A 40 -12.84 -13.65 0.52
N PHE A 41 -12.32 -13.15 -0.61
CA PHE A 41 -10.99 -13.52 -1.10
C PHE A 41 -9.89 -13.17 -0.08
N PHE A 42 -9.99 -12.03 0.58
CA PHE A 42 -9.01 -11.65 1.59
C PHE A 42 -8.97 -12.64 2.74
N ASN A 43 -10.13 -12.96 3.33
CA ASN A 43 -10.21 -13.85 4.47
C ASN A 43 -9.74 -15.26 4.11
N GLU A 44 -10.23 -15.80 2.99
CA GLU A 44 -9.99 -17.19 2.61
C GLU A 44 -8.61 -17.45 2.01
N LYS A 45 -8.06 -16.49 1.25
CA LYS A 45 -6.86 -16.71 0.42
C LYS A 45 -5.69 -15.79 0.74
N LEU A 46 -5.93 -14.53 1.13
CA LEU A 46 -4.84 -13.57 1.39
C LEU A 46 -4.32 -13.64 2.81
N SER A 47 -5.22 -13.64 3.79
CA SER A 47 -4.86 -13.52 5.20
C SER A 47 -3.89 -14.60 5.69
N PRO A 48 -4.00 -15.88 5.26
CA PRO A 48 -3.06 -16.92 5.69
C PRO A 48 -1.64 -16.74 5.12
N LEU A 49 -1.52 -15.96 4.05
CA LEU A 49 -0.26 -15.75 3.37
C LEU A 49 0.52 -14.58 3.94
N ILE A 50 -0.05 -13.80 4.87
CA ILE A 50 0.58 -12.63 5.48
C ILE A 50 1.81 -13.03 6.30
N SER A 51 2.97 -12.44 5.97
CA SER A 51 4.24 -12.77 6.62
C SER A 51 4.21 -12.37 8.09
N THR A 52 4.50 -13.34 8.95
CA THR A 52 4.62 -13.13 10.40
C THR A 52 5.76 -12.18 10.74
N LYS A 53 6.84 -12.13 9.94
CA LYS A 53 7.93 -11.15 10.10
C LYS A 53 7.45 -9.73 9.84
N ALA A 54 6.64 -9.54 8.80
CA ALA A 54 6.07 -8.23 8.49
C ALA A 54 5.09 -7.77 9.59
N LEU A 55 4.28 -8.68 10.14
CA LEU A 55 3.39 -8.37 11.26
C LEU A 55 4.15 -7.96 12.53
N ARG A 56 5.24 -8.67 12.85
CA ARG A 56 6.12 -8.29 13.97
C ARG A 56 6.74 -6.90 13.79
N GLU A 57 7.18 -6.57 12.58
CA GLU A 57 7.71 -5.25 12.26
C GLU A 57 6.64 -4.16 12.46
N ILE A 58 5.44 -4.36 11.93
CA ILE A 58 4.31 -3.43 12.11
C ILE A 58 4.02 -3.23 13.61
N ASN A 59 3.90 -4.32 14.37
CA ASN A 59 3.60 -4.26 15.80
C ASN A 59 4.71 -3.55 16.59
N SER A 60 5.99 -3.85 16.31
CA SER A 60 7.11 -3.16 16.96
C SER A 60 7.09 -1.65 16.76
N LEU A 61 6.61 -1.19 15.61
CA LEU A 61 6.51 0.24 15.33
C LEU A 61 5.30 0.85 16.03
N LYS A 62 4.17 0.14 16.11
CA LYS A 62 3.03 0.57 16.93
C LYS A 62 3.40 0.71 18.40
N ASP A 63 4.16 -0.24 18.94
CA ASP A 63 4.65 -0.20 20.33
C ASP A 63 5.52 1.04 20.59
N LYS A 64 6.13 1.58 19.53
CA LYS A 64 6.90 2.84 19.55
C LYS A 64 6.05 4.07 19.16
N CYS A 65 4.73 3.93 19.16
CA CYS A 65 3.75 4.98 18.84
C CYS A 65 3.88 5.56 17.42
N TYR A 66 4.25 4.71 16.46
CA TYR A 66 4.20 5.04 15.05
C TYR A 66 2.75 4.90 14.54
N MET A 67 2.29 5.87 13.73
CA MET A 67 1.07 5.72 12.94
C MET A 67 1.35 4.78 11.78
N ILE A 68 0.51 3.79 11.57
CA ILE A 68 0.66 2.81 10.51
C ILE A 68 -0.27 3.20 9.36
N VAL A 69 0.30 3.35 8.16
CA VAL A 69 -0.46 3.73 6.97
C VAL A 69 -0.16 2.76 5.84
N PHE A 70 -1.20 2.08 5.36
CA PHE A 70 -1.10 1.31 4.12
C PHE A 70 -1.41 2.19 2.92
N LEU A 71 -0.44 2.32 2.01
CA LEU A 71 -0.61 3.05 0.76
C LEU A 71 -0.35 2.13 -0.43
N SER A 72 -1.40 1.80 -1.21
CA SER A 72 -1.29 0.85 -2.32
C SER A 72 -2.02 1.32 -3.58
N GLY A 73 -1.51 0.91 -4.74
CA GLY A 73 -2.22 1.05 -6.02
C GLY A 73 -3.35 0.03 -6.20
N THR A 74 -3.52 -0.92 -5.27
CA THR A 74 -4.62 -1.88 -5.24
C THR A 74 -5.95 -1.16 -4.98
N LEU A 75 -7.09 -1.79 -5.33
CA LEU A 75 -8.42 -1.26 -5.02
C LEU A 75 -8.59 -1.08 -3.50
N ASN A 76 -9.27 0.00 -3.10
CA ASN A 76 -9.43 0.34 -1.67
C ASN A 76 -10.00 -0.78 -0.78
N PRO A 77 -11.00 -1.58 -1.19
CA PRO A 77 -11.56 -2.65 -0.35
C PRO A 77 -10.50 -3.66 0.14
N PHE A 78 -9.50 -3.98 -0.68
CA PHE A 78 -8.39 -4.81 -0.21
C PHE A 78 -7.54 -4.08 0.83
N VAL A 79 -7.23 -2.82 0.59
CA VAL A 79 -6.42 -2.02 1.52
C VAL A 79 -7.12 -1.85 2.86
N GLU A 80 -8.45 -1.66 2.87
CA GLU A 80 -9.26 -1.67 4.10
C GLU A 80 -9.15 -3.01 4.84
N CYS A 81 -9.23 -4.14 4.13
CA CYS A 81 -9.07 -5.45 4.77
C CYS A 81 -7.69 -5.58 5.46
N PHE A 82 -6.61 -5.11 4.83
CA PHE A 82 -5.28 -5.10 5.46
C PHE A 82 -5.19 -4.11 6.63
N LYS A 83 -5.82 -2.94 6.51
CA LYS A 83 -5.90 -1.95 7.57
C LYS A 83 -6.56 -2.57 8.80
N ASP A 84 -7.72 -3.19 8.62
CA ASP A 84 -8.48 -3.80 9.71
C ASP A 84 -7.74 -5.01 10.30
N TYR A 85 -7.24 -5.91 9.45
CA TYR A 85 -6.49 -7.10 9.88
C TYR A 85 -5.25 -6.73 10.69
N CYS A 86 -4.47 -5.76 10.20
CA CYS A 86 -3.27 -5.31 10.91
C CYS A 86 -3.58 -4.26 11.97
N LYS A 87 -4.83 -3.83 12.19
CA LYS A 87 -5.24 -2.71 13.05
C LYS A 87 -4.47 -1.40 12.79
N ALA A 88 -4.21 -1.07 11.53
CA ALA A 88 -3.51 0.16 11.15
C ALA A 88 -4.43 1.39 11.21
N ASP A 89 -3.84 2.58 11.32
CA ASP A 89 -4.58 3.82 11.47
C ASP A 89 -5.25 4.24 10.15
N LEU A 90 -4.54 4.11 9.03
CA LEU A 90 -5.04 4.55 7.72
C LEU A 90 -4.79 3.50 6.62
N GLY A 91 -5.76 3.40 5.72
CA GLY A 91 -5.70 2.60 4.49
C GLY A 91 -6.01 3.49 3.29
N ILE A 92 -5.11 3.52 2.31
CA ILE A 92 -5.26 4.30 1.09
C ILE A 92 -4.95 3.41 -0.09
N GLY A 93 -6.01 2.87 -0.67
CA GLY A 93 -5.98 2.25 -1.98
C GLY A 93 -6.31 3.22 -3.11
N THR A 94 -6.56 2.67 -4.28
CA THR A 94 -7.25 3.38 -5.35
C THR A 94 -8.74 3.31 -5.15
N TYR A 95 -9.37 4.47 -5.08
CA TYR A 95 -10.82 4.62 -5.10
C TYR A 95 -11.30 4.70 -6.55
N LEU A 96 -12.40 4.03 -6.84
CA LEU A 96 -13.10 4.18 -8.11
C LEU A 96 -14.36 5.01 -7.89
N GLU A 97 -14.69 5.82 -8.88
CA GLU A 97 -15.94 6.55 -8.89
C GLU A 97 -17.10 5.58 -9.15
N SER A 98 -18.23 5.88 -8.51
CA SER A 98 -19.45 5.09 -8.64
C SER A 98 -20.67 6.00 -8.61
N GLU A 99 -21.66 5.64 -9.41
CA GLU A 99 -22.97 6.27 -9.45
C GLU A 99 -24.03 5.20 -9.19
N ASN A 100 -24.98 5.49 -8.30
CA ASN A 100 -26.07 4.55 -7.94
C ASN A 100 -25.58 3.14 -7.57
N GLY A 101 -24.45 3.04 -6.86
CA GLY A 101 -23.87 1.77 -6.44
C GLY A 101 -23.16 0.98 -7.56
N VAL A 102 -22.90 1.58 -8.72
CA VAL A 102 -22.22 0.96 -9.86
C VAL A 102 -20.97 1.74 -10.22
N PHE A 103 -19.84 1.06 -10.46
CA PHE A 103 -18.60 1.73 -10.85
C PHE A 103 -18.70 2.35 -12.25
N THR A 104 -18.28 3.61 -12.38
CA THR A 104 -18.22 4.34 -13.66
C THR A 104 -17.04 3.86 -14.52
N GLY A 105 -16.02 3.27 -13.87
CA GLY A 105 -14.76 2.87 -14.48
C GLY A 105 -13.63 3.89 -14.30
N GLU A 106 -13.95 5.05 -13.72
CA GLU A 106 -13.00 6.14 -13.48
C GLU A 106 -12.40 6.09 -12.08
N ILE A 107 -11.22 6.69 -11.92
CA ILE A 107 -10.54 6.81 -10.63
C ILE A 107 -11.08 8.02 -9.88
N LYS A 108 -11.52 7.81 -8.64
CA LYS A 108 -11.91 8.89 -7.74
C LYS A 108 -10.68 9.42 -7.00
N GLY A 109 -10.37 10.71 -7.18
CA GLY A 109 -9.28 11.39 -6.51
C GLY A 109 -7.88 11.03 -7.02
N THR A 110 -6.86 11.17 -6.17
CA THR A 110 -5.47 10.89 -6.58
C THR A 110 -5.25 9.40 -6.78
N TYR A 111 -4.84 9.01 -7.99
CA TYR A 111 -4.43 7.64 -8.25
C TYR A 111 -3.19 7.28 -7.41
N ALA A 112 -3.32 6.31 -6.49
CA ALA A 112 -2.26 5.86 -5.59
C ALA A 112 -1.16 5.04 -6.29
N TYR A 113 -0.57 5.60 -7.35
CA TYR A 113 0.46 4.99 -8.18
C TYR A 113 1.55 6.01 -8.55
N ASN A 114 2.82 5.59 -8.49
CA ASN A 114 3.96 6.41 -8.90
C ASN A 114 3.94 7.81 -8.24
N LYS A 115 3.82 8.89 -9.03
CA LYS A 115 3.78 10.28 -8.54
C LYS A 115 2.62 10.50 -7.55
N GLY A 116 1.46 9.90 -7.79
CA GLY A 116 0.31 10.07 -6.92
C GLY A 116 0.54 9.52 -5.50
N LYS A 117 1.38 8.48 -5.33
CA LYS A 117 1.79 8.04 -3.97
C LYS A 117 2.60 9.11 -3.25
N ALA A 118 3.52 9.80 -3.96
CA ALA A 118 4.30 10.87 -3.36
C ALA A 118 3.42 12.07 -2.99
N ASP A 119 2.44 12.40 -3.84
CA ASP A 119 1.49 13.48 -3.58
C ASP A 119 0.59 13.16 -2.38
N ILE A 120 0.10 11.91 -2.28
CA ILE A 120 -0.66 11.44 -1.12
C ILE A 120 0.17 11.53 0.17
N VAL A 121 1.42 11.06 0.16
CA VAL A 121 2.30 11.13 1.35
C VAL A 121 2.52 12.57 1.80
N LYS A 122 2.75 13.50 0.85
CA LYS A 122 2.88 14.93 1.17
C LYS A 122 1.59 15.51 1.75
N LYS A 123 0.43 15.11 1.23
CA LYS A 123 -0.87 15.54 1.75
C LYS A 123 -1.07 15.06 3.18
N LEU A 124 -0.88 13.76 3.44
CA LEU A 124 -1.00 13.18 4.78
C LEU A 124 -0.03 13.82 5.76
N ALA A 125 1.20 14.11 5.34
CA ALA A 125 2.18 14.74 6.20
C ALA A 125 1.72 16.11 6.70
N LYS A 126 1.06 16.90 5.83
CA LYS A 126 0.47 18.18 6.21
C LYS A 126 -0.77 17.99 7.09
N GLU A 127 -1.68 17.10 6.68
CA GLU A 127 -2.97 16.87 7.34
C GLU A 127 -2.83 16.34 8.76
N TYR A 128 -1.87 15.43 8.99
CA TYR A 128 -1.64 14.77 10.27
C TYR A 128 -0.38 15.28 11.00
N ASN A 129 0.23 16.37 10.52
CA ASN A 129 1.48 16.94 11.06
C ASN A 129 2.59 15.88 11.26
N ILE A 130 2.84 15.08 10.22
CA ILE A 130 3.81 13.97 10.26
C ILE A 130 5.19 14.50 9.88
N ASP A 131 6.17 14.26 10.75
CA ASP A 131 7.58 14.43 10.42
C ASP A 131 8.08 13.26 9.54
N LEU A 132 8.22 13.53 8.25
CA LEU A 132 8.69 12.55 7.27
C LEU A 132 10.17 12.21 7.46
N ASN A 133 11.01 13.14 7.93
CA ASN A 133 12.43 12.87 8.19
C ASN A 133 12.61 11.85 9.31
N ASN A 134 11.60 11.68 10.16
CA ASN A 134 11.61 10.73 11.24
C ASN A 134 10.67 9.53 10.99
N SER A 135 10.25 9.33 9.74
CA SER A 135 9.33 8.26 9.32
C SER A 135 10.02 7.15 8.53
N TYR A 136 9.43 5.95 8.54
CA TYR A 136 9.85 4.86 7.66
C TYR A 136 8.97 4.78 6.42
N ALA A 137 9.56 4.33 5.32
CA ALA A 137 8.82 3.93 4.13
C ALA A 137 9.28 2.55 3.69
N TYR A 138 8.36 1.58 3.64
CA TYR A 138 8.68 0.27 3.07
C TYR A 138 7.96 0.06 1.74
N ALA A 139 8.71 -0.43 0.76
CA ALA A 139 8.18 -0.86 -0.51
C ALA A 139 9.08 -1.91 -1.17
N ASN A 140 8.54 -2.60 -2.16
CA ASN A 140 9.21 -3.67 -2.89
C ASN A 140 9.46 -3.37 -4.37
N GLN A 141 8.86 -2.31 -4.91
CA GLN A 141 8.95 -1.96 -6.32
C GLN A 141 9.68 -0.63 -6.54
N TYR A 142 10.45 -0.54 -7.62
CA TYR A 142 11.22 0.67 -7.96
C TYR A 142 10.33 1.91 -8.18
N ILE A 143 9.10 1.71 -8.67
CA ILE A 143 8.13 2.78 -8.89
C ILE A 143 7.81 3.58 -7.61
N ASP A 144 8.04 2.99 -6.44
CA ASP A 144 7.76 3.57 -5.13
C ASP A 144 8.91 4.45 -4.60
N VAL A 145 10.09 4.41 -5.24
CA VAL A 145 11.26 5.22 -4.85
C VAL A 145 10.92 6.70 -4.69
N LYS A 146 10.02 7.24 -5.53
CA LYS A 146 9.65 8.66 -5.48
C LYS A 146 9.06 9.09 -4.14
N PHE A 147 8.20 8.27 -3.53
CA PHE A 147 7.65 8.60 -2.21
C PHE A 147 8.60 8.16 -1.09
N MET A 148 9.31 7.03 -1.26
CA MET A 148 10.27 6.54 -0.24
C MET A 148 11.37 7.56 0.03
N ARG A 149 11.85 8.27 -0.99
CA ARG A 149 12.84 9.34 -0.84
C ARG A 149 12.38 10.53 0.00
N LEU A 150 11.08 10.66 0.29
CA LEU A 150 10.55 11.72 1.13
C LEU A 150 10.74 11.41 2.62
N THR A 151 10.98 10.14 2.98
CA THR A 151 11.12 9.72 4.37
C THR A 151 12.57 9.56 4.78
N GLY A 152 12.89 9.76 6.07
CA GLY A 152 14.26 9.59 6.57
C GLY A 152 14.75 8.14 6.60
N PHE A 153 13.83 7.18 6.71
CA PHE A 153 14.20 5.76 6.82
C PHE A 153 13.52 4.89 5.72
N PRO A 154 13.95 5.01 4.46
CA PRO A 154 13.47 4.16 3.38
C PRO A 154 14.02 2.73 3.50
N ILE A 155 13.14 1.74 3.41
CA ILE A 155 13.44 0.31 3.53
C ILE A 155 12.93 -0.42 2.30
N ALA A 156 13.84 -1.02 1.54
CA ALA A 156 13.51 -1.88 0.42
C ALA A 156 13.18 -3.29 0.96
N VAL A 157 11.90 -3.62 1.04
CA VAL A 157 11.44 -4.93 1.51
C VAL A 157 11.26 -5.82 0.33
N ASN A 158 11.83 -7.01 0.40
CA ASN A 158 11.56 -8.06 -0.57
C ASN A 158 11.73 -7.50 -2.02
N ALA A 159 12.84 -6.80 -2.23
CA ALA A 159 12.97 -5.80 -3.29
C ALA A 159 13.07 -6.43 -4.68
N SER A 160 12.37 -5.85 -5.67
CA SER A 160 12.57 -6.15 -7.08
C SER A 160 14.00 -5.80 -7.52
N PRO A 161 14.54 -6.41 -8.59
CA PRO A 161 15.93 -6.20 -9.00
C PRO A 161 16.32 -4.73 -9.12
N MET A 162 15.47 -3.91 -9.75
CA MET A 162 15.70 -2.47 -9.89
C MET A 162 15.67 -1.72 -8.56
N LEU A 163 14.74 -2.04 -7.65
CA LEU A 163 14.72 -1.42 -6.32
C LEU A 163 15.94 -1.84 -5.50
N ARG A 164 16.36 -3.11 -5.58
CA ARG A 164 17.54 -3.62 -4.87
C ARG A 164 18.81 -2.91 -5.31
N LEU A 165 19.02 -2.75 -6.62
CA LEU A 165 20.16 -2.01 -7.16
C LEU A 165 20.16 -0.55 -6.68
N TYR A 166 18.99 0.11 -6.76
CA TYR A 166 18.85 1.48 -6.28
C TYR A 166 19.12 1.62 -4.78
N ALA A 167 18.54 0.71 -3.97
CA ALA A 167 18.72 0.68 -2.53
C ALA A 167 20.18 0.51 -2.13
N LYS A 168 20.91 -0.42 -2.78
CA LYS A 168 22.36 -0.59 -2.59
C LYS A 168 23.13 0.70 -2.90
N LYS A 169 22.87 1.33 -4.05
CA LYS A 169 23.51 2.60 -4.46
C LYS A 169 23.23 3.75 -3.50
N LYS A 170 22.09 3.74 -2.81
CA LYS A 170 21.68 4.78 -1.86
C LYS A 170 21.85 4.37 -0.39
N HIS A 171 22.48 3.23 -0.12
CA HIS A 171 22.67 2.67 1.21
C HIS A 171 21.36 2.54 2.02
N TRP A 172 20.24 2.27 1.33
CA TRP A 172 18.97 2.01 1.99
C TRP A 172 18.98 0.61 2.61
N CYS A 173 18.30 0.47 3.75
CA CYS A 173 18.10 -0.83 4.39
C CYS A 173 17.33 -1.76 3.44
N ILE A 174 17.76 -3.02 3.36
CA ILE A 174 17.09 -4.06 2.58
C ILE A 174 16.69 -5.17 3.55
N LYS A 175 15.41 -5.53 3.56
CA LYS A 175 14.86 -6.59 4.42
C LYS A 175 14.18 -7.67 3.56
N GLU A 176 14.26 -8.92 3.99
CA GLU A 176 13.44 -10.00 3.42
C GLU A 176 12.48 -10.53 4.50
N PHE A 177 11.23 -10.76 4.11
CA PHE A 177 10.14 -11.22 4.99
C PHE A 177 9.51 -12.50 4.48
#